data_AF-A0A150ISM5-F1
#
_entry.id   AF-A0A150ISM5-F1
#
_cell.length_a   1.000
_cell.length_b   1.000
_cell.length_c   1.000
_cell.angle_alpha   90.00
_cell.angle_beta   90.00
_cell.angle_gamma   90.00
#
_symmetry.space_group_name_H-M   'P 1'
#
loop_
_entity.id
_entity.type
_entity.pdbx_description
1 polymer ?
#
loop_
_entity_poly.entity_id
_entity_poly.type
_entity_poly.pdbx_seq_one_letter_code
_entity_poly.pdbx_strand_id
1 'polypeptide(L)'
;MPIQLVGEISPFHDRDLQFLISTLKFLNEASEENLYPIVIYLTKGRISALSFKDLANVSNHKLKDFSQALINLKEAYIKDPNSIKKAVSSYLDCLSIKIADVNLAEFWSLYNEGQTLPTFLKAIEELGNNNYYDEHAAKITLTTIHSSKGLEFKCVYLLDFDKRIMTTEPEEVRLFYVALTRAITRAVLVYVKDRGVSELANPLLNIGITFEDDPDLAKQIKKKEINREKRSQIGLF
;
A
#
# COMPACT_ATOMS: atom_id res chain seq x y z
N MET A 1 -5.95 0.51 19.82
CA MET A 1 -6.20 0.10 18.42
C MET A 1 -4.87 0.05 17.69
N PRO A 2 -4.62 -0.91 16.79
CA PRO A 2 -3.46 -0.84 15.91
C PRO A 2 -3.60 0.42 15.03
N ILE A 3 -2.55 1.24 14.97
CA ILE A 3 -2.51 2.41 14.10
C ILE A 3 -2.38 1.92 12.66
N GLN A 4 -3.34 2.25 11.80
CA GLN A 4 -3.27 1.91 10.39
C GLN A 4 -2.49 3.00 9.64
N LEU A 5 -1.39 2.61 9.01
CA LEU A 5 -0.61 3.46 8.11
C LEU A 5 -1.14 3.28 6.68
N VAL A 6 -1.37 4.37 5.97
CA VAL A 6 -1.69 4.38 4.54
C VAL A 6 -0.56 5.09 3.82
N GLY A 7 0.16 4.37 2.96
CA GLY A 7 1.12 4.96 2.04
C GLY A 7 0.44 5.58 0.81
N GLU A 8 1.21 6.19 -0.09
CA GLU A 8 0.75 6.59 -1.45
C GLU A 8 0.16 5.43 -2.27
N ILE A 9 0.43 4.21 -1.82
CA ILE A 9 0.02 3.00 -2.48
C ILE A 9 -1.49 2.84 -2.28
N SER A 10 -2.23 3.04 -3.37
CA SER A 10 -3.67 2.77 -3.45
C SER A 10 -4.01 1.42 -2.81
N PRO A 11 -5.15 1.30 -2.09
CA PRO A 11 -5.62 0.04 -1.52
C PRO A 11 -5.70 -1.09 -2.55
N PHE A 12 -5.81 -0.74 -3.84
CA PHE A 12 -5.71 -1.69 -4.95
C PHE A 12 -4.38 -2.44 -5.03
N HIS A 13 -3.30 -2.00 -4.41
CA HIS A 13 -2.03 -2.76 -4.36
C HIS A 13 -1.98 -3.82 -3.25
N ASP A 14 -3.03 -3.95 -2.44
CA ASP A 14 -3.16 -5.13 -1.58
C ASP A 14 -3.03 -6.40 -2.42
N ARG A 15 -2.22 -7.35 -1.95
CA ARG A 15 -1.85 -8.53 -2.74
C ARG A 15 -3.07 -9.37 -3.13
N ASP A 16 -4.03 -9.48 -2.22
CA ASP A 16 -5.23 -10.32 -2.41
C ASP A 16 -6.25 -9.57 -3.30
N LEU A 17 -6.29 -8.24 -3.18
CA LEU A 17 -7.08 -7.41 -4.09
C LEU A 17 -6.51 -7.36 -5.52
N GLN A 18 -5.19 -7.32 -5.68
CA GLN A 18 -4.52 -7.47 -6.98
C GLN A 18 -4.85 -8.82 -7.63
N PHE A 19 -4.85 -9.89 -6.84
CA PHE A 19 -5.29 -11.20 -7.33
C PHE A 19 -6.73 -11.18 -7.85
N LEU A 20 -7.64 -10.53 -7.14
CA LEU A 20 -9.02 -10.36 -7.60
C LEU A 20 -9.09 -9.52 -8.89
N ILE A 21 -8.37 -8.40 -8.95
CA ILE A 21 -8.30 -7.54 -10.15
C ILE A 21 -7.79 -8.35 -11.35
N SER A 22 -6.70 -9.10 -11.20
CA SER A 22 -6.18 -9.97 -12.28
C SER A 22 -7.18 -11.04 -12.68
N THR A 23 -7.92 -11.63 -11.73
CA THR A 23 -8.99 -12.59 -12.02
C THR A 23 -10.08 -11.97 -12.89
N LEU A 24 -10.51 -10.74 -12.57
CA LEU A 24 -11.54 -10.05 -13.35
C LEU A 24 -11.03 -9.58 -14.71
N LYS A 25 -9.77 -9.16 -14.82
CA LYS A 25 -9.11 -8.89 -16.11
C LYS A 25 -9.09 -10.14 -16.98
N PHE A 26 -8.74 -11.30 -16.40
CA PHE A 26 -8.75 -12.58 -17.09
C PHE A 26 -10.17 -13.02 -17.50
N LEU A 27 -11.17 -12.75 -16.66
CA LEU A 27 -12.59 -13.00 -16.98
C LEU A 27 -13.06 -12.15 -18.17
N ASN A 28 -12.62 -10.89 -18.24
CA ASN A 28 -12.92 -9.97 -19.33
C ASN A 28 -12.19 -10.35 -20.63
N GLU A 29 -10.90 -10.62 -20.53
CA GLU A 29 -10.03 -11.00 -21.64
C GLU A 29 -9.09 -12.14 -21.22
N ALA A 30 -9.38 -13.33 -21.75
CA ALA A 30 -8.60 -14.53 -21.47
C ALA A 30 -7.26 -14.52 -22.22
N SER A 31 -6.25 -13.90 -21.62
CA SER A 31 -4.88 -13.85 -22.13
C SER A 31 -3.89 -14.44 -21.12
N GLU A 32 -2.74 -14.91 -21.60
CA GLU A 32 -1.67 -15.40 -20.72
C GLU A 32 -1.12 -14.29 -19.81
N GLU A 33 -1.08 -13.05 -20.32
CA GLU A 33 -0.70 -11.86 -19.56
C GLU A 33 -1.58 -11.66 -18.32
N ASN A 34 -2.90 -11.82 -18.47
CA ASN A 34 -3.85 -11.73 -17.36
C ASN A 34 -3.82 -12.97 -16.45
N LEU A 35 -3.37 -14.12 -16.96
CA LEU A 35 -3.28 -15.37 -16.21
C LEU A 35 -2.05 -15.45 -15.30
N TYR A 36 -0.89 -14.94 -15.74
CA TYR A 36 0.36 -15.08 -15.01
C TYR A 36 0.33 -14.51 -13.58
N PRO A 37 -0.21 -13.31 -13.31
CA PRO A 37 -0.31 -12.79 -11.95
C PRO A 37 -1.08 -13.71 -11.00
N ILE A 38 -2.15 -14.34 -11.50
CA ILE A 38 -3.00 -15.28 -10.76
C ILE A 38 -2.21 -16.54 -10.39
N VAL A 39 -1.49 -17.12 -11.36
CA VAL A 39 -0.68 -18.33 -11.16
C VAL A 39 0.46 -18.07 -10.18
N ILE A 40 1.17 -16.93 -10.34
CA ILE A 40 2.24 -16.51 -9.44
C ILE A 40 1.69 -16.36 -8.01
N TYR A 41 0.53 -15.71 -7.85
CA TYR A 41 -0.11 -15.53 -6.56
C TYR A 41 -0.41 -16.88 -5.87
N LEU A 42 -1.13 -17.78 -6.56
CA LEU A 42 -1.59 -19.05 -6.01
C LEU A 42 -0.43 -20.01 -5.69
N THR A 43 0.60 -20.01 -6.54
CA THR A 43 1.76 -20.89 -6.40
C THR A 43 2.88 -20.28 -5.55
N LYS A 44 2.72 -19.04 -5.09
CA LYS A 44 3.75 -18.25 -4.39
C LYS A 44 5.05 -18.16 -5.20
N GLY A 45 4.92 -17.94 -6.52
CA GLY A 45 6.03 -17.76 -7.45
C GLY A 45 6.78 -19.04 -7.85
N ARG A 46 6.30 -20.23 -7.46
CA ARG A 46 6.91 -21.51 -7.87
C ARG A 46 6.67 -21.82 -9.35
N ILE A 47 5.61 -21.27 -9.91
CA ILE A 47 5.29 -21.36 -11.33
C ILE A 47 5.21 -19.94 -11.86
N SER A 48 6.10 -19.60 -12.78
CA SER A 48 6.19 -18.27 -13.40
C SER A 48 5.62 -18.22 -14.81
N ALA A 49 5.33 -19.37 -15.42
CA ALA A 49 4.69 -19.48 -16.72
C ALA A 49 3.81 -20.73 -16.77
N LEU A 50 2.58 -20.58 -17.24
CA LEU A 50 1.62 -21.67 -17.45
C LEU A 50 0.70 -21.30 -18.61
N SER A 51 0.63 -22.14 -19.63
CA SER A 51 -0.29 -21.92 -20.75
C SER A 51 -1.72 -22.25 -20.33
N PHE A 52 -2.71 -21.61 -20.97
CA PHE A 52 -4.13 -21.87 -20.69
C PHE A 52 -4.51 -23.35 -20.85
N LYS A 53 -3.89 -24.04 -21.81
CA LYS A 53 -4.16 -25.45 -22.12
C LYS A 53 -3.64 -26.38 -21.02
N ASP A 54 -2.60 -25.97 -20.31
CA ASP A 54 -1.98 -26.77 -19.27
C ASP A 54 -2.69 -26.61 -17.91
N LEU A 55 -3.52 -25.58 -17.75
CA LEU A 55 -4.23 -25.25 -16.51
C LEU A 55 -5.12 -26.41 -16.02
N ALA A 56 -5.74 -27.15 -16.95
CA ALA A 56 -6.56 -28.33 -16.64
C ALA A 56 -5.73 -29.54 -16.18
N ASN A 57 -4.45 -29.61 -16.55
CA ASN A 57 -3.58 -30.75 -16.34
C ASN A 57 -2.60 -30.58 -15.17
N VAL A 58 -2.66 -29.45 -14.44
CA VAL A 58 -1.70 -29.18 -13.38
C VAL A 58 -1.97 -30.05 -12.15
N SER A 59 -0.94 -30.72 -11.65
CA SER A 59 -1.00 -31.56 -10.43
C SER A 59 -1.24 -30.77 -9.14
N ASN A 60 -1.08 -29.44 -9.19
CA ASN A 60 -1.19 -28.55 -8.03
C ASN A 60 -2.66 -28.36 -7.62
N HIS A 61 -3.03 -28.81 -6.42
CA HIS A 61 -4.39 -28.71 -5.89
C HIS A 61 -4.96 -27.29 -5.94
N LYS A 62 -4.16 -26.26 -5.62
CA LYS A 62 -4.62 -24.87 -5.64
C LYS A 62 -5.03 -24.38 -7.03
N LEU A 63 -4.34 -24.86 -8.07
CA LEU A 63 -4.66 -24.50 -9.45
C LEU A 63 -5.90 -25.24 -9.95
N LYS A 64 -6.18 -26.44 -9.43
CA LYS A 64 -7.43 -27.16 -9.67
C LYS A 64 -8.62 -26.47 -8.97
N ASP A 65 -8.45 -26.07 -7.71
CA ASP A 65 -9.48 -25.34 -6.97
C ASP A 65 -9.78 -24.01 -7.67
N PHE A 66 -8.74 -23.30 -8.11
CA PHE A 66 -8.85 -22.10 -8.94
C PHE A 66 -9.60 -22.34 -10.25
N SER A 67 -9.24 -23.38 -11.02
CA SER A 67 -9.89 -23.62 -12.31
C SER A 67 -11.39 -23.88 -12.15
N GLN A 68 -11.79 -24.66 -11.13
CA GLN A 68 -13.19 -24.91 -10.84
C GLN A 68 -13.91 -23.65 -10.35
N ALA A 69 -13.30 -22.89 -9.44
CA ALA A 69 -13.88 -21.64 -8.93
C ALA A 69 -14.06 -20.61 -10.05
N LEU A 70 -13.10 -20.53 -10.98
CA LEU A 70 -13.14 -19.63 -12.13
C LEU A 70 -14.26 -20.01 -13.11
N ILE A 71 -14.48 -21.32 -13.36
CA ILE A 71 -15.59 -21.79 -14.19
C ILE A 71 -16.92 -21.34 -13.57
N ASN A 72 -17.11 -21.57 -12.27
CA ASN A 72 -18.33 -21.17 -11.56
C ASN A 72 -18.55 -19.64 -11.60
N LEU A 73 -17.48 -18.87 -11.43
CA LEU A 73 -17.52 -17.41 -11.54
C LEU A 73 -17.95 -16.96 -12.94
N LYS A 74 -17.37 -17.57 -13.98
CA LYS A 74 -17.69 -17.26 -15.38
C LYS A 74 -19.14 -17.59 -15.72
N GLU A 75 -19.63 -18.76 -15.30
CA GLU A 75 -21.02 -19.16 -15.51
C GLU A 75 -21.99 -18.21 -14.80
N ALA A 76 -21.70 -17.82 -13.56
CA ALA A 76 -22.52 -16.86 -12.82
C ALA A 76 -22.57 -15.49 -13.51
N TYR A 77 -21.42 -15.00 -13.97
CA TYR A 77 -21.32 -13.72 -14.68
C TYR A 77 -22.08 -13.72 -16.02
N ILE A 78 -21.99 -14.81 -16.79
CA ILE A 78 -22.74 -14.96 -18.06
C ILE A 78 -24.24 -15.00 -17.81
N LYS A 79 -24.68 -15.67 -16.74
CA LYS A 79 -26.09 -15.81 -16.40
C LYS A 79 -26.72 -14.47 -15.95
N ASP A 80 -26.01 -13.73 -15.11
CA ASP A 80 -26.44 -12.41 -14.63
C ASP A 80 -25.22 -11.54 -14.30
N PRO A 81 -24.85 -10.58 -15.16
CA PRO A 81 -23.73 -9.67 -14.92
C PRO A 81 -23.87 -8.85 -13.64
N ASN A 82 -25.09 -8.55 -13.19
CA ASN A 82 -25.31 -7.79 -11.95
C ASN A 82 -25.01 -8.62 -10.70
N SER A 83 -24.94 -9.95 -10.82
CA SER A 83 -24.63 -10.85 -9.72
C SER A 83 -23.13 -10.95 -9.39
N ILE A 84 -22.27 -10.20 -10.11
CA ILE A 84 -20.80 -10.31 -10.01
C ILE A 84 -20.28 -10.15 -8.58
N LYS A 85 -20.87 -9.25 -7.77
CA LYS A 85 -20.48 -9.07 -6.35
C LYS A 85 -20.64 -10.36 -5.55
N LYS A 86 -21.78 -11.04 -5.72
CA LYS A 86 -22.09 -12.30 -5.06
C LYS A 86 -21.21 -13.44 -5.58
N ALA A 87 -21.03 -13.51 -6.91
CA ALA A 87 -20.21 -14.52 -7.54
C ALA A 87 -18.74 -14.42 -7.10
N VAL A 88 -18.20 -13.20 -7.00
CA VAL A 88 -16.85 -12.95 -6.47
C VAL A 88 -16.73 -13.37 -5.01
N SER A 89 -17.73 -13.08 -4.16
CA SER A 89 -17.71 -13.54 -2.76
C SER A 89 -17.56 -15.06 -2.69
N SER A 90 -18.39 -15.81 -3.42
CA SER A 90 -18.30 -17.27 -3.46
C SER A 90 -16.97 -17.76 -4.04
N TYR A 91 -16.44 -17.07 -5.05
CA TYR A 91 -15.13 -17.38 -5.64
C TYR A 91 -13.98 -17.23 -4.61
N LEU A 92 -13.95 -16.14 -3.84
CA LEU A 92 -12.95 -15.91 -2.80
C LEU A 92 -13.05 -16.95 -1.68
N ASP A 93 -14.27 -17.31 -1.28
CA ASP A 93 -14.53 -18.35 -0.28
C ASP A 93 -14.01 -19.73 -0.73
N CYS A 94 -14.26 -20.11 -1.98
CA CYS A 94 -13.75 -21.37 -2.56
C CYS A 94 -12.21 -21.45 -2.51
N LEU A 95 -11.52 -20.32 -2.65
CA LEU A 95 -10.05 -20.26 -2.62
C LEU A 95 -9.47 -19.98 -1.23
N SER A 96 -10.33 -19.80 -0.22
CA SER A 96 -9.93 -19.41 1.13
C SER A 96 -9.07 -18.12 1.15
N ILE A 97 -9.37 -17.16 0.26
CA ILE A 97 -8.70 -15.87 0.19
C ILE A 97 -9.52 -14.84 0.96
N LYS A 98 -8.86 -14.06 1.83
CA LYS A 98 -9.53 -13.08 2.69
C LYS A 98 -9.02 -11.68 2.38
N ILE A 99 -9.87 -10.87 1.78
CA ILE A 99 -9.62 -9.43 1.57
C ILE A 99 -10.32 -8.68 2.71
N ALA A 100 -9.66 -7.65 3.26
CA ALA A 100 -10.25 -6.83 4.31
C ALA A 100 -11.55 -6.14 3.83
N ASP A 101 -12.59 -6.14 4.67
CA ASP A 101 -13.91 -5.61 4.32
C ASP A 101 -13.87 -4.16 3.83
N VAL A 102 -13.00 -3.34 4.43
CA VAL A 102 -12.80 -1.93 4.03
C VAL A 102 -12.30 -1.84 2.58
N ASN A 103 -11.34 -2.68 2.21
CA ASN A 103 -10.77 -2.69 0.85
C ASN A 103 -11.79 -3.23 -0.17
N LEU A 104 -12.59 -4.23 0.20
CA LEU A 104 -13.66 -4.74 -0.66
C LEU A 104 -14.78 -3.72 -0.85
N ALA A 105 -15.19 -3.01 0.21
CA ALA A 105 -16.21 -1.99 0.13
C ALA A 105 -15.80 -0.87 -0.84
N GLU A 106 -14.55 -0.44 -0.75
CA GLU A 106 -13.97 0.55 -1.65
C GLU A 106 -13.81 0.05 -3.09
N PHE A 107 -13.36 -1.19 -3.26
CA PHE A 107 -13.30 -1.82 -4.59
C PHE A 107 -14.67 -1.83 -5.26
N TRP A 108 -15.72 -2.19 -4.51
CA TRP A 108 -17.08 -2.24 -5.03
C TRP A 108 -17.78 -0.89 -5.12
N SER A 109 -17.27 0.17 -4.49
CA SER A 109 -17.83 1.52 -4.64
C SER A 109 -17.56 2.09 -6.03
N LEU A 110 -16.58 1.55 -6.77
CA LEU A 110 -16.33 1.89 -8.17
C LEU A 110 -17.27 1.16 -9.15
N TYR A 111 -18.05 0.18 -8.67
CA TYR A 111 -18.98 -0.60 -9.49
C TYR A 111 -20.42 -0.09 -9.36
N ASN A 112 -20.95 0.45 -10.47
CA ASN A 112 -22.34 0.86 -10.60
C ASN A 112 -23.20 -0.27 -11.17
N GLU A 113 -24.47 -0.37 -10.73
CA GLU A 113 -25.43 -1.32 -11.30
C GLU A 113 -25.63 -1.03 -12.81
N GLY A 114 -25.57 -2.08 -13.63
CA GLY A 114 -25.64 -1.96 -15.10
C GLY A 114 -24.34 -1.51 -15.78
N GLN A 115 -23.26 -1.25 -15.04
CA GLN A 115 -21.95 -0.97 -15.62
C GLN A 115 -21.32 -2.25 -16.20
N THR A 116 -20.69 -2.12 -17.37
CA THR A 116 -19.95 -3.24 -17.99
C THR A 116 -18.62 -3.50 -17.26
N LEU A 117 -18.19 -4.77 -17.24
CA LEU A 117 -16.91 -5.16 -16.64
C LEU A 117 -15.69 -4.39 -17.20
N PRO A 118 -15.54 -4.14 -18.52
CA PRO A 118 -14.47 -3.30 -19.05
C PRO A 118 -14.46 -1.88 -18.46
N THR A 119 -15.63 -1.24 -18.35
CA THR A 119 -15.74 0.11 -17.78
C THR A 119 -15.36 0.13 -16.30
N PHE A 120 -15.73 -0.91 -15.56
CA PHE A 120 -15.37 -1.07 -14.16
C PHE A 120 -13.86 -1.27 -13.98
N LEU A 121 -13.25 -2.16 -14.76
CA LEU A 121 -11.80 -2.39 -14.74
C LEU A 121 -10.99 -1.14 -15.07
N LYS A 122 -11.46 -0.34 -16.05
CA LYS A 122 -10.83 0.93 -16.39
C LYS A 122 -10.86 1.93 -15.22
N ALA A 123 -11.97 2.03 -14.51
CA ALA A 123 -12.07 2.91 -13.33
C ALA A 123 -11.10 2.48 -12.21
N ILE A 124 -10.92 1.18 -12.00
CA ILE A 124 -9.94 0.66 -11.04
C ILE A 124 -8.51 1.03 -11.46
N GLU A 125 -8.16 0.88 -12.74
CA GLU A 125 -6.83 1.24 -13.24
C GLU A 125 -6.54 2.74 -13.11
N GLU A 126 -7.50 3.60 -13.44
CA GLU A 126 -7.38 5.04 -13.28
C GLU A 126 -7.12 5.42 -11.81
N LEU A 127 -7.81 4.78 -10.87
CA LEU A 127 -7.66 5.09 -9.44
C LEU A 127 -6.39 4.45 -8.83
N GLY A 128 -5.96 3.30 -9.33
CA GLY A 128 -4.72 2.65 -8.93
C GLY A 128 -3.46 3.42 -9.36
N ASN A 129 -3.54 4.14 -10.47
CA ASN A 129 -2.45 4.97 -11.00
C ASN A 129 -2.34 6.36 -10.36
N ASN A 130 -3.37 6.80 -9.61
CA ASN A 130 -3.38 8.09 -8.95
C ASN A 130 -2.98 7.97 -7.47
N ASN A 131 -2.29 8.98 -6.94
CA ASN A 131 -1.94 9.06 -5.52
C ASN A 131 -3.23 9.03 -4.68
N TYR A 132 -3.46 7.93 -3.97
CA TYR A 132 -4.68 7.74 -3.20
C TYR A 132 -4.62 8.50 -1.87
N TYR A 133 -5.59 9.37 -1.62
CA TYR A 133 -5.77 10.05 -0.33
C TYR A 133 -7.25 10.05 0.05
N ASP A 134 -7.56 9.47 1.21
CA ASP A 134 -8.89 9.52 1.84
C ASP A 134 -8.81 10.38 3.10
N GLU A 135 -9.43 11.56 3.07
CA GLU A 135 -9.47 12.52 4.18
C GLU A 135 -10.31 12.00 5.38
N HIS A 136 -11.26 11.09 5.12
CA HIS A 136 -12.18 10.58 6.14
C HIS A 136 -11.70 9.27 6.78
N ALA A 137 -10.66 8.66 6.25
CA ALA A 137 -10.04 7.48 6.84
C ALA A 137 -9.41 7.83 8.21
N ALA A 138 -9.80 7.11 9.27
CA ALA A 138 -9.16 7.19 10.58
C ALA A 138 -7.77 6.51 10.59
N LYS A 139 -6.85 6.98 9.75
CA LYS A 139 -5.55 6.37 9.45
C LYS A 139 -4.46 7.46 9.43
N ILE A 140 -3.20 7.05 9.59
CA ILE A 140 -2.04 7.95 9.42
C ILE A 140 -1.59 7.87 7.96
N THR A 141 -1.54 9.02 7.28
CA THR A 141 -1.02 9.13 5.91
C THR A 141 0.50 9.25 5.91
N LEU A 142 1.16 8.34 5.19
CA LEU A 142 2.58 8.38 4.88
C LEU A 142 2.74 8.70 3.39
N THR A 143 3.40 9.81 3.09
CA THR A 143 3.56 10.27 1.70
C THR A 143 4.92 10.95 1.52
N THR A 144 5.33 11.13 0.26
CA THR A 144 6.46 11.99 -0.09
C THR A 144 6.04 13.46 -0.09
N ILE A 145 7.01 14.37 0.03
CA ILE A 145 6.74 15.81 -0.05
C ILE A 145 6.09 16.17 -1.40
N HIS A 146 6.54 15.55 -2.49
CA HIS A 146 6.02 15.80 -3.83
C HIS A 146 4.53 15.48 -3.95
N SER A 147 4.12 14.29 -3.50
CA SER A 147 2.73 13.84 -3.59
C SER A 147 1.81 14.56 -2.61
N SER A 148 2.35 15.18 -1.56
CA SER A 148 1.58 16.02 -0.64
C SER A 148 1.12 17.36 -1.26
N LYS A 149 1.57 17.71 -2.47
CA LYS A 149 1.26 18.99 -3.08
C LYS A 149 -0.26 19.16 -3.28
N GLY A 150 -0.84 20.17 -2.65
CA GLY A 150 -2.28 20.46 -2.71
C GLY A 150 -3.12 19.74 -1.65
N LEU A 151 -2.49 18.94 -0.78
CA LEU A 151 -3.11 18.36 0.40
C LEU A 151 -2.81 19.22 1.63
N GLU A 152 -3.67 19.16 2.64
CA GLU A 152 -3.47 19.81 3.94
C GLU A 152 -3.83 18.85 5.07
N PHE A 153 -3.09 18.91 6.17
CA PHE A 153 -3.24 18.02 7.31
C PHE A 153 -3.22 18.83 8.60
N LYS A 154 -4.01 18.41 9.60
CA LYS A 154 -3.96 19.05 10.93
C LYS A 154 -2.53 19.03 11.49
N CYS A 155 -1.91 17.86 11.50
CA CYS A 155 -0.54 17.66 11.98
C CYS A 155 0.33 17.00 10.92
N VAL A 156 1.54 17.50 10.72
CA VAL A 156 2.55 16.92 9.81
C VAL A 156 3.81 16.59 10.58
N TYR A 157 4.35 15.38 10.37
CA TYR A 157 5.66 14.97 10.85
C TYR A 157 6.58 14.86 9.64
N LEU A 158 7.52 15.81 9.51
CA LEU A 158 8.54 15.76 8.47
C LEU A 158 9.71 14.91 8.98
N LEU A 159 9.85 13.73 8.39
CA LEU A 159 10.93 12.80 8.71
C LEU A 159 12.23 13.19 7.97
N ASP A 160 13.35 12.71 8.48
CA ASP A 160 14.68 12.87 7.87
C ASP A 160 15.04 14.35 7.57
N PHE A 161 14.72 15.26 8.49
CA PHE A 161 15.14 16.68 8.46
C PHE A 161 16.63 16.86 8.84
N ASP A 162 17.47 16.03 8.21
CA ASP A 162 18.90 15.93 8.41
C ASP A 162 19.65 16.80 7.40
N LYS A 163 20.81 17.35 7.79
CA LYS A 163 21.65 18.23 6.94
C LYS A 163 22.05 17.67 5.58
N ARG A 164 22.07 16.33 5.44
CA ARG A 164 22.47 15.65 4.19
C ARG A 164 21.30 15.42 3.24
N ILE A 165 20.08 15.39 3.76
CA ILE A 165 18.87 15.08 3.00
C ILE A 165 18.18 16.40 2.65
N MET A 166 17.90 17.22 3.66
CA MET A 166 17.27 18.51 3.49
C MET A 166 18.34 19.62 3.48
N THR A 167 18.83 19.98 2.29
CA THR A 167 19.93 20.94 2.12
C THR A 167 19.41 22.37 1.90
N THR A 168 20.32 23.34 1.77
CA THR A 168 19.99 24.73 1.43
C THR A 168 19.88 24.98 -0.08
N GLU A 169 19.96 23.95 -0.90
CA GLU A 169 19.76 24.07 -2.35
C GLU A 169 18.35 24.59 -2.66
N PRO A 170 18.17 25.44 -3.69
CA PRO A 170 16.87 26.07 -3.96
C PRO A 170 15.69 25.11 -4.13
N GLU A 171 15.93 23.91 -4.66
CA GLU A 171 14.89 22.88 -4.81
C GLU A 171 14.47 22.28 -3.47
N GLU A 172 15.43 21.95 -2.60
CA GLU A 172 15.17 21.45 -1.25
C GLU A 172 14.49 22.51 -0.37
N VAL A 173 14.88 23.78 -0.51
CA VAL A 173 14.19 24.90 0.17
C VAL A 173 12.72 24.98 -0.25
N ARG A 174 12.43 24.79 -1.55
CA ARG A 174 11.04 24.75 -2.05
C ARG A 174 10.28 23.55 -1.53
N LEU A 175 10.91 22.36 -1.49
CA LEU A 175 10.30 21.16 -0.92
C LEU A 175 10.00 21.33 0.56
N PHE A 176 10.94 21.88 1.33
CA PHE A 176 10.73 22.21 2.73
C PHE A 176 9.55 23.16 2.92
N TYR A 177 9.46 24.22 2.12
CA TYR A 177 8.33 25.15 2.13
C TYR A 177 7.00 24.43 1.83
N VAL A 178 6.97 23.57 0.82
CA VAL A 178 5.78 22.76 0.51
C VAL A 178 5.40 21.90 1.70
N ALA A 179 6.34 21.14 2.28
CA ALA A 179 6.10 20.26 3.42
C ALA A 179 5.56 21.02 4.64
N LEU A 180 6.19 22.15 4.98
CA LEU A 180 5.81 22.97 6.13
C LEU A 180 4.39 23.55 5.97
N THR A 181 4.06 24.00 4.77
CA THR A 181 2.73 24.57 4.44
C THR A 181 1.65 23.50 4.23
N ARG A 182 1.94 22.21 4.41
CA ARG A 182 0.88 21.18 4.52
C ARG A 182 0.26 21.12 5.91
N ALA A 183 0.94 21.64 6.93
CA ALA A 183 0.46 21.60 8.30
C ALA A 183 -0.48 22.77 8.60
N ILE A 184 -1.69 22.48 9.10
CA ILE A 184 -2.66 23.49 9.52
C ILE A 184 -2.40 23.93 10.96
N THR A 185 -2.21 22.99 11.89
CA THR A 185 -2.08 23.30 13.32
C THR A 185 -0.70 23.02 13.88
N ARG A 186 -0.03 21.95 13.44
CA ARG A 186 1.29 21.58 13.97
C ARG A 186 2.17 20.91 12.93
N ALA A 187 3.39 21.41 12.76
CA ALA A 187 4.47 20.73 12.06
C ALA A 187 5.53 20.27 13.08
N VAL A 188 5.98 19.03 12.96
CA VAL A 188 7.07 18.46 13.76
C VAL A 188 8.18 18.03 12.81
N LEU A 189 9.39 18.54 13.03
CA LEU A 189 10.57 18.22 12.22
C LEU A 189 11.41 17.19 12.97
N VAL A 190 11.62 16.02 12.37
CA VAL A 190 12.33 14.90 12.98
C VAL A 190 13.66 14.71 12.28
N TYR A 191 14.74 14.63 13.06
CA TYR A 191 16.09 14.43 12.57
C TYR A 191 16.83 13.40 13.43
N VAL A 192 17.89 12.82 12.89
CA VAL A 192 18.76 11.87 13.59
C VAL A 192 19.96 12.61 14.16
N LYS A 193 20.16 12.54 15.48
CA LYS A 193 21.26 13.24 16.20
C LYS A 193 22.63 13.06 15.52
N ASP A 194 22.97 11.83 15.14
CA ASP A 194 24.26 11.50 14.49
C ASP A 194 24.42 12.12 13.09
N ARG A 195 23.31 12.38 12.39
CA ARG A 195 23.32 12.99 11.05
C ARG A 195 23.33 14.51 11.12
N GLY A 196 22.85 15.08 12.22
CA GLY A 196 22.77 16.53 12.46
C GLY A 196 21.59 17.17 11.72
N VAL A 197 20.97 18.16 12.38
CA VAL A 197 19.80 18.88 11.86
C VAL A 197 20.15 19.71 10.62
N SER A 198 19.20 19.85 9.70
CA SER A 198 19.31 20.74 8.55
C SER A 198 19.55 22.21 8.95
N GLU A 199 20.35 22.92 8.16
CA GLU A 199 20.57 24.37 8.31
C GLU A 199 19.29 25.19 8.09
N LEU A 200 18.28 24.62 7.43
CA LEU A 200 16.95 25.22 7.31
C LEU A 200 16.25 25.37 8.67
N ALA A 201 16.76 24.76 9.74
CA ALA A 201 16.31 25.00 11.11
C ALA A 201 16.68 26.39 11.63
N ASN A 202 17.75 27.03 11.13
CA ASN A 202 18.29 28.26 11.73
C ASN A 202 17.26 29.39 11.84
N PRO A 203 16.45 29.70 10.80
CA PRO A 203 15.38 30.70 10.91
C PRO A 203 14.30 30.32 11.93
N LEU A 204 14.03 29.01 12.10
CA LEU A 204 13.03 28.48 13.02
C LEU A 204 13.47 28.61 14.49
N LEU A 205 14.75 28.37 14.76
CA LEU A 205 15.31 28.56 16.10
C LEU A 205 15.25 30.03 16.54
N ASN A 206 15.46 30.96 15.59
CA ASN A 206 15.40 32.39 15.87
C ASN A 206 13.99 32.87 16.26
N ILE A 207 12.94 32.14 15.89
CA ILE A 207 11.55 32.44 16.27
C ILE A 207 11.07 31.64 17.49
N GLY A 208 11.99 30.97 18.19
CA GLY A 208 11.71 30.33 19.49
C GLY A 208 11.28 28.86 19.43
N ILE A 209 11.50 28.17 18.30
CA ILE A 209 11.28 26.71 18.23
C ILE A 209 12.36 26.00 19.04
N THR A 210 11.96 25.02 19.85
CA THR A 210 12.85 24.26 20.75
C THR A 210 13.12 22.86 20.23
N PHE A 211 14.32 22.35 20.49
CA PHE A 211 14.64 20.94 20.33
C PHE A 211 14.03 20.13 21.47
N GLU A 212 13.37 19.02 21.14
CA GLU A 212 12.83 18.07 22.09
C GLU A 212 13.37 16.68 21.73
N ASP A 213 13.83 15.94 22.75
CA ASP A 213 14.24 14.55 22.58
C ASP A 213 13.01 13.64 22.58
N ASP A 214 13.04 12.59 21.76
CA ASP A 214 12.02 11.53 21.84
C ASP A 214 12.00 10.97 23.27
N PRO A 215 10.85 11.02 23.97
CA PRO A 215 10.72 10.55 25.35
C PRO A 215 11.12 9.08 25.53
N ASP A 216 11.01 8.27 24.46
CA ASP A 216 11.39 6.86 24.49
C ASP A 216 12.86 6.61 24.09
N LEU A 217 13.62 7.63 23.69
CA LEU A 217 14.99 7.48 23.17
C LEU A 217 15.91 6.75 24.16
N ALA A 218 15.88 7.13 25.43
CA ALA A 218 16.71 6.51 26.47
C ALA A 218 16.42 5.00 26.62
N LYS A 219 15.14 4.62 26.56
CA LYS A 219 14.70 3.22 26.64
C LYS A 219 15.13 2.44 25.41
N GLN A 220 15.06 3.04 24.22
CA GLN A 220 15.49 2.43 22.97
C GLN A 220 17.01 2.19 22.96
N ILE A 221 17.81 3.16 23.41
CA ILE A 221 19.28 3.05 23.54
C ILE A 221 19.65 1.89 24.47
N LYS A 222 19.07 1.85 25.67
CA LYS A 222 19.32 0.79 26.66
C LYS A 222 18.99 -0.60 26.09
N LYS A 223 17.89 -0.74 25.35
CA LYS A 223 17.52 -2.01 24.69
C LYS A 223 18.54 -2.41 23.62
N LYS A 224 19.06 -1.44 22.86
CA LYS A 224 20.06 -1.67 21.81
C LYS A 224 21.40 -2.13 22.40
N GLU A 225 21.83 -1.55 23.52
CA GLU A 225 23.04 -1.94 24.24
C GLU A 225 22.95 -3.40 24.73
N ILE A 226 21.87 -3.75 25.43
CA ILE A 226 21.62 -5.13 25.91
C ILE A 226 21.67 -6.14 24.74
N ASN A 227 21.07 -5.79 23.60
CA ASN A 227 21.08 -6.66 22.43
C ASN A 227 22.47 -6.78 21.79
N ARG A 228 23.28 -5.71 21.83
CA ARG A 228 24.65 -5.72 21.32
C ARG A 228 25.55 -6.60 22.18
N GLU A 229 25.44 -6.50 23.50
CA GLU A 229 26.19 -7.33 24.46
C GLU A 229 25.87 -8.83 24.27
N LYS A 230 24.58 -9.18 24.16
CA LYS A 230 24.16 -10.55 23.87
C LYS A 230 24.77 -11.10 22.58
N ARG A 231 24.83 -10.27 21.52
CA ARG A 231 25.42 -10.68 20.23
C ARG A 231 26.94 -10.83 20.31
N SER A 232 27.64 -9.99 21.05
CA SER A 232 29.10 -10.13 21.24
C SER A 232 29.47 -11.36 22.06
N GLN A 233 28.63 -11.77 23.01
CA GLN A 233 28.87 -12.98 23.81
C GLN A 233 28.68 -14.27 23.02
N ILE A 234 27.77 -14.29 22.04
CA ILE A 234 27.52 -15.47 21.18
C ILE A 234 28.70 -15.76 20.23
N GLY A 235 29.51 -14.76 19.87
CA GLY A 235 30.69 -14.95 19.01
C GLY A 235 31.96 -15.44 19.73
N LEU A 236 31.90 -15.62 21.06
CA LEU A 236 33.00 -16.14 21.88
C LEU A 236 32.85 -17.62 22.26
N PHE A 237 31.80 -18.29 21.78
CA PHE A 237 31.54 -19.73 21.98
C PHE A 237 31.61 -20.49 20.66
#